data_AF-A0A7E4V0D3-F1
#
_entry.id   AF-A0A7E4V0D3-F1
#
_cell.length_a   1.000
_cell.length_b   1.000
_cell.length_c   1.000
_cell.angle_alpha   90.00
_cell.angle_beta   90.00
_cell.angle_gamma   90.00
#
_symmetry.space_group_name_H-M   'P 1'
#
loop_
_entity.id
_entity.type
_entity.pdbx_description
1 polymer ?
#
loop_
_entity_poly.entity_id
_entity_poly.type
_entity_poly.pdbx_seq_one_letter_code
_entity_poly.pdbx_strand_id
1 'polypeptide(L)'
;MHSDSACGARTPEPLPPRKLASNSKLNVRTQPVLPLPVANKLFKMRWWLCLFGIATIFATASVQATKIPTVVLELNDKFADVMNEGLWFVKFYAPWCAHCKRLAPVWDHLGHALADINSPVRVGKVDCTRFMNVASQLRINAYPTIIFFRNGIQIPYEGERKKEAMLDFIAKSSGPVVAPLETAVRFSELRKTGDKDPFFVYIDDTVADGSAKQGESDLFTEFEKTAEQLFTESRFVRATSMKVFPTSVVVPNRPAVVVFKDGGHYVYDATKYPNLTKWINAERWPLLPQATPNNIASISETGKLLVFVISDLLDRSNLTDPIGQFYKIAKEAAILVRQHPELVDDFQFAWLDGPTIANSIIMGSMPNPDIMVFNHSSYEYYLSPDSPSKSNSHSIVTFLQMIKDGNIHPQGGRAWSQRIKRMFYDVTTNVYDMFRHQPILTVCLFGVPIAFFSIITYSIFSADFSVDREEIYPDDEDEDYDSEGEQPIDDGKDEDKSTRRRRTRKGSGHGTGSEASLVGSDDDEGGDSESDHEKAE
;
A
#
# COMPACT_ATOMS: atom_id res chain seq x y z
N MET A 1 73.32 -16.05 27.83
CA MET A 1 73.46 -15.42 29.17
C MET A 1 72.12 -15.60 29.89
N HIS A 2 72.16 -15.89 31.19
CA HIS A 2 71.04 -16.41 31.99
C HIS A 2 70.11 -15.34 32.57
N SER A 3 68.84 -15.72 32.78
CA SER A 3 68.07 -15.62 34.05
C SER A 3 66.65 -16.14 33.74
N ASP A 4 66.20 -17.33 34.14
CA ASP A 4 66.11 -18.02 35.45
C ASP A 4 65.05 -17.43 36.41
N SER A 5 63.89 -18.11 36.48
CA SER A 5 63.04 -18.38 37.66
C SER A 5 61.72 -19.02 37.17
N ALA A 6 61.09 -20.06 37.75
CA ALA A 6 61.43 -21.09 38.71
C ALA A 6 60.32 -22.17 38.65
N CYS A 7 60.72 -23.41 38.87
CA CYS A 7 59.99 -24.68 38.73
C CYS A 7 58.73 -24.88 39.63
N GLY A 8 57.82 -25.78 39.19
CA GLY A 8 56.95 -26.56 40.09
C GLY A 8 55.43 -26.60 39.77
N ALA A 9 54.71 -27.71 39.63
CA ALA A 9 54.90 -29.04 39.03
C ALA A 9 53.65 -29.91 39.36
N ARG A 10 53.04 -30.52 38.34
CA ARG A 10 52.11 -31.69 38.33
C ARG A 10 50.65 -31.55 38.81
N THR A 11 49.75 -31.75 37.84
CA THR A 11 48.40 -32.34 37.99
C THR A 11 48.47 -33.87 38.20
N PRO A 12 47.34 -34.52 38.54
CA PRO A 12 46.76 -35.44 37.55
C PRO A 12 45.22 -35.38 37.42
N GLU A 13 44.71 -36.13 36.45
CA GLU A 13 43.36 -36.11 35.86
C GLU A 13 42.39 -37.17 36.50
N PRO A 14 41.22 -37.58 35.94
CA PRO A 14 39.98 -37.66 36.74
C PRO A 14 39.45 -39.09 37.02
N LEU A 15 38.41 -39.19 37.85
CA LEU A 15 37.72 -40.45 38.21
C LEU A 15 36.37 -40.62 37.48
N PRO A 16 36.06 -41.82 36.93
CA PRO A 16 34.76 -42.16 36.35
C PRO A 16 33.99 -43.20 37.25
N PRO A 17 33.00 -44.00 36.80
CA PRO A 17 31.64 -43.92 37.35
C PRO A 17 31.17 -45.18 38.11
N ARG A 18 29.95 -45.17 38.69
CA ARG A 18 29.33 -46.36 39.32
C ARG A 18 27.85 -46.54 38.98
N LYS A 19 27.50 -47.73 38.44
CA LYS A 19 26.16 -48.32 38.33
C LYS A 19 26.29 -49.86 38.32
N LEU A 20 25.15 -50.55 38.45
CA LEU A 20 24.93 -52.02 38.55
C LEU A 20 25.21 -52.60 39.96
N ALA A 21 24.33 -53.30 40.67
CA ALA A 21 23.20 -54.22 40.43
C ALA A 21 23.57 -55.72 40.61
N SER A 22 22.86 -56.40 41.52
CA SER A 22 22.86 -57.87 41.78
C SER A 22 21.78 -58.14 42.86
N ASN A 23 20.61 -58.75 42.55
CA ASN A 23 20.28 -60.19 42.61
C ASN A 23 20.18 -60.79 44.04
N SER A 24 19.32 -61.77 44.39
CA SER A 24 18.12 -62.36 43.75
C SER A 24 17.52 -63.50 44.64
N LYS A 25 16.26 -63.95 44.38
CA LYS A 25 15.68 -65.30 44.71
C LYS A 25 15.39 -65.62 46.21
N LEU A 26 14.48 -66.52 46.63
CA LEU A 26 13.55 -67.47 45.96
C LEU A 26 12.34 -67.89 46.86
N ASN A 27 11.19 -68.27 46.26
CA ASN A 27 10.20 -69.35 46.62
C ASN A 27 9.53 -69.48 48.03
N VAL A 28 8.38 -70.17 48.24
CA VAL A 28 7.14 -70.53 47.48
C VAL A 28 6.19 -71.30 48.44
N ARG A 29 4.85 -71.08 48.42
CA ARG A 29 3.82 -72.15 48.48
C ARG A 29 2.37 -71.71 48.15
N THR A 30 1.60 -72.65 47.59
CA THR A 30 0.20 -72.65 47.11
C THR A 30 -0.80 -73.13 48.21
N GLN A 31 -2.15 -73.06 48.15
CA GLN A 31 -3.22 -72.64 47.19
C GLN A 31 -4.55 -72.48 48.03
N PRO A 32 -5.81 -72.67 47.53
CA PRO A 32 -6.63 -71.92 46.55
C PRO A 32 -8.02 -71.47 47.13
N VAL A 33 -9.00 -71.06 46.29
CA VAL A 33 -10.47 -71.36 46.30
C VAL A 33 -11.35 -70.23 45.65
N LEU A 34 -12.43 -70.64 44.97
CA LEU A 34 -13.54 -69.92 44.28
C LEU A 34 -14.87 -70.64 44.67
N PRO A 35 -16.13 -70.18 44.41
CA PRO A 35 -16.63 -68.94 43.75
C PRO A 35 -17.86 -68.22 44.41
N LEU A 36 -18.28 -67.07 43.82
CA LEU A 36 -19.65 -66.48 43.55
C LEU A 36 -20.89 -66.76 44.48
N PRO A 37 -21.86 -65.79 44.67
CA PRO A 37 -22.69 -65.25 43.57
C PRO A 37 -23.28 -63.80 43.61
N VAL A 38 -23.56 -63.34 42.38
CA VAL A 38 -24.62 -62.48 41.78
C VAL A 38 -25.66 -61.73 42.66
N ALA A 39 -26.06 -60.54 42.14
CA ALA A 39 -27.37 -59.84 42.25
C ALA A 39 -27.52 -58.63 43.21
N ASN A 40 -27.41 -57.40 42.67
CA ASN A 40 -28.59 -56.57 42.38
C ASN A 40 -28.21 -55.22 41.72
N LYS A 41 -28.61 -55.06 40.45
CA LYS A 41 -28.74 -53.73 39.81
C LYS A 41 -30.00 -53.02 40.32
N LEU A 42 -30.14 -51.73 39.98
CA LEU A 42 -31.37 -50.93 40.13
C LEU A 42 -31.78 -50.57 41.57
N PHE A 43 -31.09 -49.61 42.22
CA PHE A 43 -31.79 -48.63 43.09
C PHE A 43 -30.96 -47.36 43.43
N LYS A 44 -29.62 -47.41 43.45
CA LYS A 44 -28.75 -46.27 43.82
C LYS A 44 -28.39 -45.31 42.67
N MET A 45 -29.33 -44.97 41.79
CA MET A 45 -29.08 -44.11 40.62
C MET A 45 -30.10 -42.95 40.47
N ARG A 46 -30.73 -42.52 41.57
CA ARG A 46 -31.69 -41.39 41.59
C ARG A 46 -31.39 -40.29 42.61
N TRP A 47 -30.30 -40.39 43.39
CA TRP A 47 -29.85 -39.35 44.33
C TRP A 47 -28.54 -38.65 43.92
N TRP A 48 -27.88 -39.10 42.85
CA TRP A 48 -26.66 -38.47 42.32
C TRP A 48 -26.89 -37.56 41.09
N LEU A 49 -28.15 -37.42 40.65
CA LEU A 49 -28.52 -36.54 39.53
C LEU A 49 -29.02 -35.15 39.96
N CYS A 50 -29.57 -35.01 41.17
CA CYS A 50 -30.01 -33.70 41.68
C CYS A 50 -28.83 -32.82 42.16
N LEU A 51 -27.76 -33.41 42.70
CA LEU A 51 -26.57 -32.66 43.12
C LEU A 51 -25.69 -32.20 41.94
N PHE A 52 -25.67 -32.95 40.84
CA PHE A 52 -24.97 -32.51 39.61
C PHE A 52 -25.75 -31.46 38.82
N GLY A 53 -27.08 -31.40 38.95
CA GLY A 53 -27.93 -30.38 38.29
C GLY A 53 -27.87 -28.98 38.91
N ILE A 54 -27.48 -28.87 40.19
CA ILE A 54 -27.36 -27.57 40.87
C ILE A 54 -25.94 -26.99 40.68
N ALA A 55 -24.92 -27.85 40.60
CA ALA A 55 -23.55 -27.43 40.29
C ALA A 55 -23.36 -26.91 38.85
N THR A 56 -24.22 -27.29 37.90
CA THR A 56 -24.17 -26.83 36.50
C THR A 56 -24.94 -25.53 36.23
N ILE A 57 -25.80 -25.08 37.16
CA ILE A 57 -26.51 -23.79 37.05
C ILE A 57 -25.68 -22.65 37.68
N PHE A 58 -24.72 -22.96 38.55
CA PHE A 58 -23.79 -21.97 39.15
C PHE A 58 -22.45 -21.81 38.40
N ALA A 59 -22.38 -22.27 37.15
CA ALA A 59 -21.20 -22.15 36.28
C ALA A 59 -21.40 -21.16 35.08
N THR A 60 -22.50 -20.40 35.07
CA THR A 60 -22.84 -19.43 34.00
C THR A 60 -22.96 -17.97 34.50
N ALA A 61 -22.24 -17.65 35.57
CA ALA A 61 -21.78 -16.30 35.89
C ALA A 61 -20.53 -16.47 36.78
N SER A 62 -19.35 -15.93 36.48
CA SER A 62 -19.09 -14.72 35.70
C SER A 62 -17.75 -14.83 34.97
N VAL A 63 -17.75 -14.74 33.63
CA VAL A 63 -16.59 -14.19 32.93
C VAL A 63 -16.68 -12.67 33.10
N GLN A 64 -16.31 -12.19 34.29
CA GLN A 64 -15.84 -10.82 34.39
C GLN A 64 -14.63 -10.77 33.47
N ALA A 65 -14.79 -10.15 32.30
CA ALA A 65 -13.66 -9.55 31.64
C ALA A 65 -12.96 -8.71 32.69
N THR A 66 -11.72 -9.05 33.02
CA THR A 66 -10.86 -8.23 33.85
C THR A 66 -10.69 -6.91 33.12
N LYS A 67 -11.55 -5.94 33.43
CA LYS A 67 -11.32 -4.55 33.08
C LYS A 67 -10.10 -4.11 33.88
N ILE A 68 -8.94 -4.43 33.32
CA ILE A 68 -7.71 -3.67 33.55
C ILE A 68 -8.14 -2.20 33.42
N PRO A 69 -7.83 -1.32 34.39
CA PRO A 69 -8.26 0.07 34.33
C PRO A 69 -7.68 0.71 33.07
N THR A 70 -8.50 0.80 32.02
CA THR A 70 -8.04 1.20 30.70
C THR A 70 -7.68 2.68 30.71
N VAL A 71 -6.39 2.97 30.58
CA VAL A 71 -5.87 4.32 30.35
C VAL A 71 -6.44 4.91 29.04
N VAL A 72 -6.81 4.04 28.09
CA VAL A 72 -7.48 4.42 26.85
C VAL A 72 -8.86 5.03 27.14
N LEU A 73 -9.02 6.29 26.75
CA LEU A 73 -10.24 7.06 26.92
C LEU A 73 -11.34 6.59 25.95
N GLU A 74 -12.54 6.35 26.46
CA GLU A 74 -13.75 6.17 25.66
C GLU A 74 -14.31 7.54 25.27
N LEU A 75 -14.17 7.87 23.98
CA LEU A 75 -14.52 9.16 23.43
C LEU A 75 -15.92 9.14 22.81
N ASN A 76 -16.64 10.25 22.97
CA ASN A 76 -17.99 10.47 22.48
C ASN A 76 -18.05 11.52 21.37
N ASP A 77 -19.27 11.93 21.02
CA ASP A 77 -19.59 13.04 20.13
C ASP A 77 -18.80 14.33 20.41
N LYS A 78 -18.66 14.71 21.69
CA LYS A 78 -17.89 15.89 22.13
C LYS A 78 -16.39 15.84 21.80
N PHE A 79 -15.87 14.71 21.30
CA PHE A 79 -14.49 14.66 20.82
C PHE A 79 -14.23 15.67 19.69
N ALA A 80 -15.23 15.97 18.86
CA ALA A 80 -15.11 16.97 17.79
C ALA A 80 -14.74 18.38 18.30
N ASP A 81 -15.12 18.71 19.53
CA ASP A 81 -14.82 20.01 20.14
C ASP A 81 -13.37 20.07 20.66
N VAL A 82 -12.84 18.96 21.19
CA VAL A 82 -11.53 18.88 21.87
C VAL A 82 -10.40 18.29 21.02
N MET A 83 -10.69 17.79 19.82
CA MET A 83 -9.68 17.18 18.93
C MET A 83 -8.59 18.16 18.48
N ASN A 84 -8.88 19.46 18.50
CA ASN A 84 -7.96 20.52 18.12
C ASN A 84 -6.96 20.90 19.23
N GLU A 85 -7.19 20.46 20.47
CA GLU A 85 -6.38 20.88 21.62
C GLU A 85 -5.36 19.81 22.02
N GLY A 86 -4.07 20.12 21.91
CA GLY A 86 -2.98 19.24 22.34
C GLY A 86 -2.77 18.01 21.45
N LEU A 87 -2.37 16.89 22.07
CA LEU A 87 -1.97 15.66 21.39
C LEU A 87 -2.93 14.51 21.68
N TRP A 88 -3.55 13.95 20.64
CA TRP A 88 -4.41 12.77 20.73
C TRP A 88 -3.95 11.66 19.80
N PHE A 89 -4.09 10.40 20.21
CA PHE A 89 -3.98 9.24 19.33
C PHE A 89 -5.26 8.42 19.43
N VAL A 90 -6.06 8.41 18.36
CA VAL A 90 -7.45 7.93 18.41
C VAL A 90 -7.70 6.82 17.40
N LYS A 91 -8.30 5.72 17.88
CA LYS A 91 -8.78 4.61 17.07
C LYS A 91 -10.29 4.73 16.84
N PHE A 92 -10.66 4.89 15.57
CA PHE A 92 -12.04 4.85 15.09
C PHE A 92 -12.42 3.40 14.75
N TYR A 93 -13.45 2.87 15.40
CA TYR A 93 -13.79 1.44 15.29
C TYR A 93 -15.30 1.18 15.21
N ALA A 94 -15.63 -0.04 14.79
CA ALA A 94 -16.98 -0.61 14.86
C ALA A 94 -16.95 -1.91 15.69
N PRO A 95 -17.90 -2.15 16.61
CA PRO A 95 -17.86 -3.27 17.56
C PRO A 95 -17.98 -4.66 16.90
N TRP A 96 -18.55 -4.73 15.69
CA TRP A 96 -18.66 -5.97 14.92
C TRP A 96 -17.40 -6.31 14.10
N CYS A 97 -16.53 -5.33 13.80
CA CYS A 97 -15.39 -5.53 12.90
C CYS A 97 -14.29 -6.43 13.49
N ALA A 98 -13.96 -7.53 12.79
CA ALA A 98 -12.94 -8.48 13.22
C ALA A 98 -11.52 -7.87 13.30
N HIS A 99 -11.18 -6.92 12.42
CA HIS A 99 -9.90 -6.21 12.47
C HIS A 99 -9.81 -5.30 13.71
N CYS A 100 -10.91 -4.62 14.07
CA CYS A 100 -10.98 -3.83 15.31
C CYS A 100 -10.83 -4.70 16.56
N LYS A 101 -11.48 -5.88 16.60
CA LYS A 101 -11.37 -6.83 17.72
C LYS A 101 -9.94 -7.33 17.92
N ARG A 102 -9.22 -7.67 16.83
CA ARG A 102 -7.81 -8.07 16.88
C ARG A 102 -6.88 -6.95 17.39
N LEU A 103 -7.15 -5.70 17.03
CA LEU A 103 -6.36 -4.54 17.47
C LEU A 103 -6.65 -4.12 18.92
N ALA A 104 -7.82 -4.45 19.48
CA ALA A 104 -8.24 -4.03 20.83
C ALA A 104 -7.18 -4.28 21.93
N PRO A 105 -6.65 -5.50 22.16
CA PRO A 105 -5.67 -5.74 23.22
C PRO A 105 -4.36 -4.98 23.01
N VAL A 106 -3.88 -4.87 21.77
CA VAL A 106 -2.65 -4.12 21.45
C VAL A 106 -2.83 -2.62 21.74
N TRP A 107 -4.03 -2.10 21.46
CA TRP A 107 -4.38 -0.70 21.73
C TRP A 107 -4.47 -0.37 23.21
N ASP A 108 -5.02 -1.28 24.02
CA ASP A 108 -5.08 -1.10 25.47
C ASP A 108 -3.66 -1.19 26.08
N HIS A 109 -2.83 -2.12 25.61
CA HIS A 109 -1.40 -2.23 25.99
C HIS A 109 -0.55 -1.01 25.57
N LEU A 110 -0.93 -0.33 24.49
CA LEU A 110 -0.32 0.94 24.05
C LEU A 110 -0.69 2.08 25.03
N GLY A 111 -1.97 2.18 25.42
CA GLY A 111 -2.44 3.14 26.40
C GLY A 111 -1.70 3.02 27.74
N HIS A 112 -1.53 1.79 28.24
CA HIS A 112 -0.73 1.55 29.44
C HIS A 112 0.73 2.00 29.29
N ALA A 113 1.41 1.61 28.21
CA ALA A 113 2.82 1.98 28.01
C ALA A 113 3.05 3.49 27.90
N LEU A 114 2.08 4.25 27.37
CA LEU A 114 2.15 5.71 27.30
C LEU A 114 1.88 6.38 28.65
N ALA A 115 1.04 5.78 29.51
CA ALA A 115 0.91 6.20 30.91
C ALA A 115 2.18 5.89 31.73
N ASP A 116 2.77 4.71 31.56
CA ASP A 116 3.96 4.29 32.31
C ASP A 116 5.15 5.24 32.10
N ILE A 117 5.25 5.87 30.92
CA ILE A 117 6.27 6.88 30.59
C ILE A 117 5.82 8.34 30.80
N ASN A 118 4.63 8.57 31.38
CA ASN A 118 4.01 9.89 31.54
C ASN A 118 3.97 10.72 30.23
N SER A 119 3.59 10.08 29.12
CA SER A 119 3.50 10.76 27.82
C SER A 119 2.40 11.86 27.82
N PRO A 120 2.62 13.02 27.20
CA PRO A 120 1.58 14.04 27.01
C PRO A 120 0.49 13.62 26.01
N VAL A 121 0.65 12.48 25.32
CA VAL A 121 -0.26 12.00 24.27
C VAL A 121 -1.42 11.23 24.88
N ARG A 122 -2.65 11.72 24.66
CA ARG A 122 -3.87 11.07 25.14
C ARG A 122 -4.35 10.00 24.16
N VAL A 123 -4.41 8.74 24.60
CA VAL A 123 -4.91 7.63 23.79
C VAL A 123 -6.42 7.50 23.94
N GLY A 124 -7.15 7.47 22.83
CA GLY A 124 -8.60 7.38 22.80
C GLY A 124 -9.15 6.32 21.84
N LYS A 125 -10.43 5.98 21.98
CA LYS A 125 -11.18 5.17 21.02
C LYS A 125 -12.60 5.70 20.85
N VAL A 126 -13.08 5.76 19.60
CA VAL A 126 -14.42 6.25 19.23
C VAL A 126 -15.20 5.13 18.54
N ASP A 127 -16.38 4.81 19.05
CA ASP A 127 -17.33 3.89 18.38
C ASP A 127 -18.10 4.65 17.29
N CYS A 128 -17.72 4.42 16.04
CA CYS A 128 -18.30 5.10 14.89
C CYS A 128 -19.71 4.59 14.53
N THR A 129 -20.15 3.46 15.09
CA THR A 129 -21.53 2.98 14.94
C THR A 129 -22.49 3.69 15.89
N ARG A 130 -21.97 4.25 16.99
CA ARG A 130 -22.74 5.07 17.94
C ARG A 130 -22.60 6.57 17.64
N PHE A 131 -21.41 7.03 17.25
CA PHE A 131 -21.08 8.45 17.04
C PHE A 131 -20.81 8.75 15.56
N MET A 132 -21.84 8.52 14.72
CA MET A 132 -21.73 8.67 13.26
C MET A 132 -21.35 10.08 12.81
N ASN A 133 -21.72 11.12 13.55
CA ASN A 133 -21.38 12.52 13.22
C ASN A 133 -19.86 12.73 13.19
N VAL A 134 -19.14 12.23 14.20
CA VAL A 134 -17.67 12.31 14.28
C VAL A 134 -17.02 11.54 13.13
N ALA A 135 -17.54 10.35 12.82
CA ALA A 135 -17.06 9.52 11.71
C ALA A 135 -17.27 10.22 10.34
N SER A 136 -18.41 10.87 10.14
CA SER A 136 -18.72 11.63 8.92
C SER A 136 -17.85 12.88 8.79
N GLN A 137 -17.69 13.64 9.86
CA GLN A 137 -16.87 14.86 9.89
C GLN A 137 -15.40 14.56 9.57
N LEU A 138 -14.88 13.44 10.08
CA LEU A 138 -13.51 12.96 9.84
C LEU A 138 -13.39 12.02 8.62
N ARG A 139 -14.46 11.85 7.82
CA ARG A 139 -14.50 11.03 6.59
C ARG A 139 -14.00 9.58 6.78
N ILE A 140 -14.34 8.97 7.92
CA ILE A 140 -13.93 7.61 8.28
C ILE A 140 -14.73 6.58 7.47
N ASN A 141 -14.18 6.15 6.34
CA ASN A 141 -14.83 5.21 5.42
C ASN A 141 -14.48 3.72 5.69
N ALA A 142 -13.51 3.44 6.56
CA ALA A 142 -13.02 2.09 6.85
C ALA A 142 -12.71 1.90 8.34
N TYR A 143 -12.65 0.65 8.80
CA TYR A 143 -12.39 0.31 10.21
C TYR A 143 -11.40 -0.86 10.38
N PRO A 144 -10.40 -0.76 11.29
CA PRO A 144 -10.07 0.40 12.12
C PRO A 144 -9.24 1.44 11.34
N THR A 145 -9.65 2.70 11.46
CA THR A 145 -8.84 3.87 11.10
C THR A 145 -8.22 4.45 12.36
N ILE A 146 -6.96 4.86 12.28
CA ILE A 146 -6.18 5.40 13.40
C ILE A 146 -5.64 6.75 12.96
N ILE A 147 -5.83 7.79 13.79
CA ILE A 147 -5.40 9.16 13.50
C ILE A 147 -4.70 9.73 14.73
N PHE A 148 -3.56 10.37 14.51
CA PHE A 148 -2.91 11.24 15.49
C PHE A 148 -3.32 12.69 15.23
N PHE A 149 -3.76 13.39 16.27
CA PHE A 149 -4.12 14.81 16.21
C PHE A 149 -3.05 15.62 16.93
N ARG A 150 -2.55 16.65 16.25
CA ARG A 150 -1.57 17.60 16.78
C ARG A 150 -2.09 19.02 16.55
N ASN A 151 -2.64 19.65 17.59
CA ASN A 151 -3.14 21.03 17.52
C ASN A 151 -4.10 21.27 16.31
N GLY A 152 -4.98 20.32 16.03
CA GLY A 152 -5.91 20.34 14.89
C GLY A 152 -5.40 19.71 13.58
N ILE A 153 -4.09 19.49 13.44
CA ILE A 153 -3.52 18.74 12.29
C ILE A 153 -3.83 17.25 12.46
N GLN A 154 -4.42 16.64 11.44
CA GLN A 154 -4.77 15.22 11.41
C GLN A 154 -3.71 14.43 10.65
N ILE A 155 -3.11 13.43 11.29
CA ILE A 155 -2.08 12.56 10.71
C ILE A 155 -2.64 11.13 10.69
N PRO A 156 -2.99 10.57 9.52
CA PRO A 156 -3.42 9.18 9.44
C PRO A 156 -2.26 8.24 9.75
N TYR A 157 -2.53 7.19 10.54
CA TYR A 157 -1.55 6.15 10.83
C TYR A 157 -1.74 4.94 9.92
N GLU A 158 -0.79 4.76 8.99
CA GLU A 158 -0.79 3.66 8.02
C GLU A 158 0.23 2.55 8.36
N GLY A 159 0.93 2.68 9.49
CA GLY A 159 1.97 1.74 9.92
C GLY A 159 1.45 0.39 10.41
N GLU A 160 2.37 -0.48 10.80
CA GLU A 160 2.05 -1.79 11.34
C GLU A 160 1.21 -1.71 12.62
N ARG A 161 0.18 -2.56 12.72
CA ARG A 161 -0.72 -2.63 13.89
C ARG A 161 -0.10 -3.33 15.12
N LYS A 162 1.20 -3.12 15.35
CA LYS A 162 2.00 -3.60 16.50
C LYS A 162 2.21 -2.46 17.50
N LYS A 163 2.42 -2.78 18.78
CA LYS A 163 2.57 -1.78 19.86
C LYS A 163 3.80 -0.89 19.62
N GLU A 164 4.90 -1.50 19.22
CA GLU A 164 6.22 -0.90 19.05
C GLU A 164 6.18 0.13 17.91
N ALA A 165 5.66 -0.28 16.74
CA ALA A 165 5.48 0.60 15.58
C ALA A 165 4.53 1.79 15.83
N MET A 166 3.56 1.64 16.75
CA MET A 166 2.70 2.75 17.19
C MET A 166 3.44 3.67 18.18
N LEU A 167 4.23 3.13 19.12
CA LEU A 167 5.05 3.92 20.03
C LEU A 167 6.09 4.78 19.28
N ASP A 168 6.80 4.19 18.33
CA ASP A 168 7.80 4.89 17.51
C ASP A 168 7.18 6.04 16.71
N PHE A 169 6.01 5.80 16.10
CA PHE A 169 5.25 6.81 15.38
C PHE A 169 4.74 7.93 16.28
N ILE A 170 4.25 7.60 17.49
CA ILE A 170 3.82 8.59 18.47
C ILE A 170 5.01 9.44 18.92
N ALA A 171 6.16 8.83 19.22
CA ALA A 171 7.38 9.55 19.58
C ALA A 171 7.87 10.50 18.47
N LYS A 172 7.80 10.09 17.19
CA LYS A 172 8.07 10.96 16.03
C LYS A 172 7.05 12.10 15.95
N SER A 173 5.75 11.81 16.05
CA SER A 173 4.66 12.75 15.82
C SER A 173 4.44 13.75 16.96
N SER A 174 4.80 13.40 18.21
CA SER A 174 4.71 14.28 19.38
C SER A 174 5.94 15.18 19.58
N GLY A 175 7.05 14.91 18.89
CA GLY A 175 8.29 15.68 19.01
C GLY A 175 8.19 17.10 18.44
N PRO A 176 9.16 18.00 18.73
CA PRO A 176 9.28 19.27 18.02
C PRO A 176 9.43 19.04 16.51
N VAL A 177 8.90 19.95 15.68
CA VAL A 177 8.96 19.84 14.21
C VAL A 177 10.43 19.81 13.75
N VAL A 178 11.24 20.74 14.24
CA VAL A 178 12.70 20.73 14.11
C VAL A 178 13.30 20.44 15.48
N ALA A 179 13.96 19.29 15.64
CA ALA A 179 14.55 18.90 16.91
C ALA A 179 15.97 19.47 17.11
N PRO A 180 16.32 20.01 18.28
CA PRO A 180 17.69 20.44 18.55
C PRO A 180 18.67 19.25 18.62
N LEU A 181 19.90 19.51 18.19
CA LEU A 181 21.02 18.56 18.18
C LEU A 181 22.23 19.17 18.89
N GLU A 182 22.23 19.01 20.21
CA GLU A 182 23.23 19.60 21.11
C GLU A 182 24.39 18.64 21.43
N THR A 183 24.21 17.34 21.20
CA THR A 183 25.13 16.29 21.70
C THR A 183 25.50 15.29 20.60
N ALA A 184 26.80 14.99 20.48
CA ALA A 184 27.33 14.01 19.54
C ALA A 184 26.74 12.58 19.73
N VAL A 185 26.30 12.23 20.95
CA VAL A 185 25.60 10.98 21.24
C VAL A 185 24.30 10.88 20.44
N ARG A 186 23.44 11.91 20.50
CA ARG A 186 22.18 12.00 19.74
C ARG A 186 22.43 11.96 18.23
N PHE A 187 23.52 12.58 17.74
CA PHE A 187 23.93 12.44 16.34
C PHE A 187 24.31 10.99 16.00
N SER A 188 25.06 10.30 16.86
CA SER A 188 25.44 8.90 16.65
C SER A 188 24.24 7.94 16.67
N GLU A 189 23.21 8.24 17.46
CA GLU A 189 21.94 7.50 17.48
C GLU A 189 21.16 7.70 16.18
N LEU A 190 20.97 8.95 15.75
CA LEU A 190 20.35 9.27 14.46
C LEU A 190 21.11 8.61 13.31
N ARG A 191 22.44 8.64 13.31
CA ARG A 191 23.27 7.98 12.26
C ARG A 191 23.11 6.47 12.22
N LYS A 192 22.89 5.78 13.35
CA LYS A 192 22.57 4.33 13.38
C LYS A 192 21.21 4.03 12.74
N THR A 193 20.26 4.96 12.79
CA THR A 193 18.93 4.82 12.19
C THR A 193 18.87 5.36 10.73
N GLY A 194 19.78 6.26 10.37
CA GLY A 194 19.78 7.01 9.10
C GLY A 194 19.89 6.15 7.83
N ASP A 195 20.45 4.94 7.91
CA ASP A 195 20.46 3.98 6.79
C ASP A 195 19.05 3.44 6.44
N LYS A 196 18.07 3.63 7.34
CA LYS A 196 16.66 3.24 7.14
C LYS A 196 15.71 4.44 7.09
N ASP A 197 15.99 5.48 7.87
CA ASP A 197 15.14 6.66 8.06
C ASP A 197 16.00 7.93 7.91
N PRO A 198 16.21 8.43 6.67
CA PRO A 198 17.00 9.62 6.40
C PRO A 198 16.55 10.84 7.22
N PHE A 199 17.52 11.62 7.69
CA PHE A 199 17.25 12.81 8.48
C PHE A 199 17.98 14.04 7.93
N PHE A 200 17.28 15.16 7.98
CA PHE A 200 17.75 16.46 7.50
C PHE A 200 18.20 17.32 8.66
N VAL A 201 19.39 17.90 8.53
CA VAL A 201 20.01 18.75 9.55
C VAL A 201 20.31 20.12 8.95
N TYR A 202 19.69 21.16 9.51
CA TYR A 202 20.15 22.54 9.30
C TYR A 202 21.31 22.81 10.25
N ILE A 203 22.46 23.19 9.69
CA ILE A 203 23.72 23.44 10.42
C ILE A 203 24.02 24.93 10.37
N ASP A 204 24.12 25.53 11.54
CA ASP A 204 24.34 26.97 11.70
C ASP A 204 25.18 27.24 12.96
N ASP A 205 26.41 27.67 12.72
CA ASP A 205 27.43 27.95 13.74
C ASP A 205 27.57 29.48 13.96
N THR A 206 26.81 30.31 13.22
CA THR A 206 26.91 31.78 13.27
C THR A 206 26.40 32.35 14.60
N VAL A 207 25.46 31.63 15.23
CA VAL A 207 24.95 31.90 16.58
C VAL A 207 26.01 31.63 17.65
N ALA A 208 26.90 30.63 17.45
CA ALA A 208 27.95 30.27 18.41
C ALA A 208 29.14 31.24 18.37
N ASP A 209 29.37 31.89 17.23
CA ASP A 209 30.47 32.86 17.01
C ASP A 209 30.07 34.31 17.34
N GLY A 210 28.85 34.53 17.87
CA GLY A 210 28.34 35.84 18.30
C GLY A 210 28.08 36.85 17.18
N SER A 211 28.17 36.44 15.92
CA SER A 211 28.09 37.31 14.74
C SER A 211 26.66 37.47 14.19
N ALA A 212 25.75 36.55 14.50
CA ALA A 212 24.34 36.62 14.11
C ALA A 212 23.42 36.91 15.31
N LYS A 213 22.38 37.73 15.09
CA LYS A 213 21.25 37.82 16.03
C LYS A 213 20.47 36.51 16.04
N GLN A 214 19.75 36.25 17.12
CA GLN A 214 18.74 35.19 17.20
C GLN A 214 17.55 35.54 16.27
N GLY A 215 17.75 35.35 14.97
CA GLY A 215 16.86 35.73 13.89
C GLY A 215 17.24 34.95 12.65
N GLU A 216 16.24 34.39 11.99
CA GLU A 216 16.37 33.30 11.03
C GLU A 216 17.11 33.72 9.76
N SER A 217 17.91 32.82 9.20
CA SER A 217 18.31 32.94 7.80
C SER A 217 17.10 32.60 6.93
N ASP A 218 16.97 33.19 5.74
CA ASP A 218 15.88 32.86 4.79
C ASP A 218 15.81 31.34 4.52
N LEU A 219 16.98 30.68 4.50
CA LEU A 219 17.14 29.24 4.37
C LEU A 219 16.58 28.46 5.58
N PHE A 220 16.69 28.99 6.80
CA PHE A 220 16.08 28.37 7.99
C PHE A 220 14.56 28.48 7.95
N THR A 221 14.00 29.62 7.57
CA THR A 221 12.53 29.79 7.46
C THR A 221 11.96 28.90 6.33
N GLU A 222 12.66 28.72 5.20
CA GLU A 222 12.28 27.72 4.17
C GLU A 222 12.39 26.28 4.69
N PHE A 223 13.43 25.98 5.47
CA PHE A 223 13.65 24.67 6.10
C PHE A 223 12.57 24.34 7.14
N GLU A 224 12.21 25.28 8.00
CA GLU A 224 11.16 25.10 9.01
C GLU A 224 9.79 24.93 8.38
N LYS A 225 9.43 25.79 7.40
CA LYS A 225 8.19 25.64 6.62
C LYS A 225 8.12 24.29 5.90
N THR A 226 9.25 23.81 5.37
CA THR A 226 9.32 22.47 4.76
C THR A 226 9.17 21.36 5.82
N ALA A 227 9.77 21.54 7.00
CA ALA A 227 9.64 20.62 8.11
C ALA A 227 8.19 20.53 8.61
N GLU A 228 7.46 21.64 8.72
CA GLU A 228 6.03 21.66 9.08
C GLU A 228 5.16 20.85 8.11
N GLN A 229 5.50 20.83 6.83
CA GLN A 229 4.80 20.05 5.81
C GLN A 229 5.16 18.56 5.87
N LEU A 230 6.43 18.23 6.12
CA LEU A 230 6.98 16.89 5.93
C LEU A 230 7.36 16.15 7.24
N PHE A 231 7.11 16.70 8.43
CA PHE A 231 7.52 16.11 9.74
C PHE A 231 7.03 14.67 9.97
N THR A 232 5.89 14.29 9.39
CA THR A 232 5.38 12.92 9.46
C THR A 232 6.27 11.97 8.64
N GLU A 233 6.73 12.44 7.48
CA GLU A 233 7.44 11.66 6.48
C GLU A 233 8.95 11.62 6.75
N SER A 234 9.55 12.71 7.25
CA SER A 234 10.99 12.85 7.46
C SER A 234 11.34 13.48 8.81
N ARG A 235 12.57 13.27 9.29
CA ARG A 235 13.06 13.89 10.53
C ARG A 235 13.84 15.16 10.23
N PHE A 236 13.49 16.25 10.92
CA PHE A 236 14.14 17.55 10.78
C PHE A 236 14.85 17.91 12.09
N VAL A 237 16.07 18.41 11.96
CA VAL A 237 17.01 18.58 13.07
C VAL A 237 17.77 19.90 12.88
N ARG A 238 18.08 20.61 13.98
CA ARG A 238 18.91 21.82 13.98
C ARG A 238 20.16 21.61 14.82
N ALA A 239 21.32 21.84 14.22
CA ALA A 239 22.62 21.77 14.90
C ALA A 239 23.25 23.17 15.00
N THR A 240 23.38 23.67 16.23
CA THR A 240 23.92 25.01 16.54
C THR A 240 25.46 25.04 16.64
N SER A 241 26.12 23.88 16.56
CA SER A 241 27.59 23.85 16.52
C SER A 241 28.16 22.67 15.76
N MET A 242 29.26 22.91 15.03
CA MET A 242 29.97 21.87 14.29
C MET A 242 30.60 20.80 15.21
N LYS A 243 30.86 21.12 16.49
CA LYS A 243 31.44 20.21 17.51
C LYS A 243 30.62 18.94 17.76
N VAL A 244 29.35 18.93 17.34
CA VAL A 244 28.42 17.81 17.46
C VAL A 244 28.71 16.70 16.44
N PHE A 245 29.36 17.05 15.32
CA PHE A 245 29.69 16.12 14.25
C PHE A 245 31.13 15.60 14.37
N PRO A 246 31.40 14.35 13.93
CA PRO A 246 32.77 13.84 13.81
C PRO A 246 33.49 14.51 12.63
N THR A 247 34.83 14.54 12.68
CA THR A 247 35.72 15.17 11.68
C THR A 247 35.55 14.66 10.24
N SER A 248 34.85 13.52 10.04
CA SER A 248 34.51 13.00 8.70
C SER A 248 33.36 13.75 8.02
N VAL A 249 32.59 14.57 8.76
CA VAL A 249 31.51 15.40 8.20
C VAL A 249 32.10 16.75 7.80
N VAL A 250 32.36 16.93 6.50
CA VAL A 250 32.83 18.19 5.93
C VAL A 250 31.65 18.94 5.30
N VAL A 251 31.45 20.19 5.72
CA VAL A 251 30.41 21.10 5.23
C VAL A 251 31.09 22.45 4.97
N PRO A 252 31.43 22.80 3.71
CA PRO A 252 32.30 23.93 3.41
C PRO A 252 31.60 25.28 3.58
N ASN A 253 30.37 25.40 3.09
CA ASN A 253 29.55 26.62 3.18
C ASN A 253 28.55 26.47 4.33
N ARG A 254 28.35 27.53 5.11
CA ARG A 254 27.41 27.57 6.25
C ARG A 254 26.74 28.96 6.32
N PRO A 255 25.46 29.09 6.70
CA PRO A 255 24.53 28.01 7.07
C PRO A 255 24.21 27.07 5.89
N ALA A 256 23.90 25.82 6.19
CA ALA A 256 23.60 24.81 5.17
C ALA A 256 22.62 23.75 5.67
N VAL A 257 21.83 23.21 4.75
CA VAL A 257 21.00 22.01 4.98
C VAL A 257 21.75 20.78 4.47
N VAL A 258 21.83 19.74 5.30
CA VAL A 258 22.54 18.49 5.01
C VAL A 258 21.61 17.31 5.31
N VAL A 259 21.50 16.36 4.38
CA VAL A 259 20.81 15.08 4.60
C VAL A 259 21.84 14.00 4.93
N PHE A 260 21.57 13.22 5.97
CA PHE A 260 22.37 12.06 6.35
C PHE A 260 21.63 10.78 6.00
N LYS A 261 22.23 9.97 5.11
CA LYS A 261 21.72 8.66 4.68
C LYS A 261 22.80 7.82 4.01
N ASP A 262 22.51 6.54 3.84
CA ASP A 262 23.35 5.58 3.11
C ASP A 262 24.82 5.58 3.60
N GLY A 263 25.02 5.69 4.93
CA GLY A 263 26.33 5.84 5.59
C GLY A 263 27.03 7.21 5.43
N GLY A 264 26.60 8.07 4.50
CA GLY A 264 27.21 9.35 4.14
C GLY A 264 26.35 10.58 4.44
N HIS A 265 26.69 11.70 3.79
CA HIS A 265 25.93 12.95 3.85
C HIS A 265 25.95 13.68 2.50
N TYR A 266 24.85 14.36 2.18
CA TYR A 266 24.71 15.20 0.99
C TYR A 266 24.29 16.62 1.40
N VAL A 267 24.97 17.62 0.85
CA VAL A 267 24.70 19.04 1.14
C VAL A 267 23.71 19.58 0.10
N TYR A 268 22.76 20.41 0.53
CA TYR A 268 21.87 21.12 -0.37
C TYR A 268 22.64 22.12 -1.24
N ASP A 269 22.37 22.10 -2.55
CA ASP A 269 22.94 23.02 -3.52
C ASP A 269 21.81 23.76 -4.24
N ALA A 270 21.69 25.05 -3.93
CA ALA A 270 20.68 25.94 -4.50
C ALA A 270 20.84 26.15 -6.02
N THR A 271 22.01 25.85 -6.60
CA THR A 271 22.24 25.97 -8.05
C THR A 271 21.64 24.80 -8.82
N LYS A 272 21.70 23.57 -8.29
CA LYS A 272 21.03 22.40 -8.87
C LYS A 272 19.54 22.35 -8.52
N TYR A 273 19.16 22.83 -7.34
CA TYR A 273 17.78 22.77 -6.84
C TYR A 273 17.32 24.16 -6.36
N PRO A 274 16.46 24.88 -7.11
CA PRO A 274 16.02 26.23 -6.76
C PRO A 274 14.95 26.28 -5.65
N ASN A 275 14.58 25.13 -5.08
CA ASN A 275 13.54 25.00 -4.06
C ASN A 275 13.91 23.87 -3.10
N LEU A 276 14.00 24.19 -1.80
CA LEU A 276 14.46 23.27 -0.78
C LEU A 276 13.45 22.13 -0.57
N THR A 277 12.15 22.43 -0.58
CA THR A 277 11.07 21.44 -0.43
C THR A 277 11.17 20.34 -1.50
N LYS A 278 11.48 20.68 -2.75
CA LYS A 278 11.67 19.70 -3.83
C LYS A 278 12.90 18.83 -3.60
N TRP A 279 14.02 19.40 -3.15
CA TRP A 279 15.23 18.64 -2.83
C TRP A 279 15.01 17.69 -1.65
N ILE A 280 14.37 18.16 -0.57
CA ILE A 280 14.03 17.34 0.60
C ILE A 280 13.08 16.19 0.21
N ASN A 281 12.08 16.45 -0.64
CA ASN A 281 11.19 15.41 -1.16
C ASN A 281 11.89 14.37 -2.05
N ALA A 282 12.95 14.74 -2.78
CA ALA A 282 13.75 13.80 -3.56
C ALA A 282 14.71 12.99 -2.68
N GLU A 283 15.35 13.62 -1.69
CA GLU A 283 16.42 13.01 -0.90
C GLU A 283 15.95 12.27 0.35
N ARG A 284 14.68 12.39 0.76
CA ARG A 284 14.12 11.67 1.93
C ARG A 284 14.09 10.15 1.80
N TRP A 285 14.19 9.62 0.58
CA TRP A 285 14.16 8.19 0.33
C TRP A 285 15.54 7.56 0.59
N PRO A 286 15.63 6.47 1.37
CA PRO A 286 16.87 5.71 1.54
C PRO A 286 17.22 4.94 0.25
N LEU A 287 18.34 4.21 0.25
CA LEU A 287 18.77 3.43 -0.92
C LEU A 287 17.71 2.42 -1.43
N LEU A 288 17.04 1.68 -0.54
CA LEU A 288 15.93 0.75 -0.86
C LEU A 288 14.79 0.87 0.17
N PRO A 289 13.89 1.86 0.06
CA PRO A 289 12.61 1.85 0.78
C PRO A 289 11.76 0.63 0.43
N GLN A 290 10.88 0.23 1.35
CA GLN A 290 9.79 -0.69 1.02
C GLN A 290 8.77 0.05 0.16
N ALA A 291 8.47 -0.49 -1.02
CA ALA A 291 7.36 -0.02 -1.83
C ALA A 291 6.05 -0.70 -1.36
N THR A 292 5.07 0.12 -1.00
CA THR A 292 3.72 -0.29 -0.62
C THR A 292 2.72 0.45 -1.50
N PRO A 293 1.47 -0.03 -1.64
CA PRO A 293 0.47 0.63 -2.49
C PRO A 293 0.23 2.11 -2.14
N ASN A 294 0.48 2.50 -0.89
CA ASN A 294 0.26 3.86 -0.40
C ASN A 294 1.44 4.79 -0.70
N ASN A 295 2.69 4.30 -0.68
CA ASN A 295 3.87 5.16 -0.84
C ASN A 295 4.45 5.19 -2.27
N ILE A 296 4.11 4.22 -3.13
CA ILE A 296 4.60 4.15 -4.53
C ILE A 296 4.33 5.46 -5.28
N ALA A 297 3.17 6.08 -5.06
CA ALA A 297 2.83 7.39 -5.61
C ALA A 297 3.85 8.47 -5.17
N SER A 298 4.06 8.62 -3.86
CA SER A 298 4.98 9.60 -3.28
C SER A 298 6.46 9.37 -3.63
N ILE A 299 6.89 8.12 -3.86
CA ILE A 299 8.24 7.85 -4.39
C ILE A 299 8.32 8.31 -5.85
N SER A 300 7.28 8.07 -6.66
CA SER A 300 7.23 8.47 -8.07
C SER A 300 7.09 9.99 -8.31
N GLU A 301 6.60 10.75 -7.33
CA GLU A 301 6.55 12.23 -7.38
C GLU A 301 7.92 12.88 -7.52
N THR A 302 9.00 12.14 -7.20
CA THR A 302 10.38 12.57 -7.47
C THR A 302 10.71 12.66 -8.97
N GLY A 303 9.86 12.13 -9.84
CA GLY A 303 10.06 12.03 -11.29
C GLY A 303 10.87 10.80 -11.73
N LYS A 304 11.37 10.00 -10.79
CA LYS A 304 12.25 8.86 -11.06
C LYS A 304 11.46 7.58 -11.39
N LEU A 305 12.06 6.76 -12.25
CA LEU A 305 11.61 5.40 -12.52
C LEU A 305 11.89 4.50 -11.31
N LEU A 306 10.89 3.72 -10.91
CA LEU A 306 10.97 2.85 -9.73
C LEU A 306 11.56 1.50 -10.11
N VAL A 307 12.74 1.17 -9.58
CA VAL A 307 13.37 -0.14 -9.74
C VAL A 307 12.91 -1.03 -8.59
N PHE A 308 11.92 -1.89 -8.84
CA PHE A 308 11.37 -2.81 -7.84
C PHE A 308 12.17 -4.10 -7.77
N VAL A 309 12.72 -4.37 -6.58
CA VAL A 309 13.34 -5.64 -6.19
C VAL A 309 12.29 -6.48 -5.47
N ILE A 310 11.85 -7.59 -6.06
CA ILE A 310 10.88 -8.51 -5.46
C ILE A 310 11.63 -9.43 -4.50
N SER A 311 11.29 -9.37 -3.20
CA SER A 311 11.95 -10.13 -2.14
C SER A 311 11.09 -10.19 -0.89
N ASP A 312 10.78 -11.39 -0.40
CA ASP A 312 9.98 -11.58 0.81
C ASP A 312 10.71 -11.07 2.07
N LEU A 313 9.98 -10.34 2.92
CA LEU A 313 10.54 -9.63 4.09
C LEU A 313 11.38 -10.52 5.01
N LEU A 314 11.00 -11.79 5.20
CA LEU A 314 11.66 -12.75 6.08
C LEU A 314 12.98 -13.24 5.48
N ASP A 315 12.91 -13.78 4.27
CA ASP A 315 14.00 -14.52 3.62
C ASP A 315 15.08 -13.59 3.06
N ARG A 316 14.73 -12.32 2.80
CA ARG A 316 15.65 -11.22 2.50
C ARG A 316 16.84 -11.11 3.47
N SER A 317 16.63 -11.45 4.74
CA SER A 317 17.70 -11.39 5.76
C SER A 317 18.63 -12.61 5.73
N ASN A 318 18.22 -13.71 5.08
CA ASN A 318 18.92 -14.98 5.06
C ASN A 318 19.81 -15.10 3.82
N LEU A 319 21.12 -14.88 3.97
CA LEU A 319 22.10 -15.01 2.88
C LEU A 319 22.31 -16.46 2.37
N THR A 320 21.71 -17.47 3.01
CA THR A 320 21.69 -18.85 2.48
C THR A 320 20.57 -19.07 1.46
N ASP A 321 19.54 -18.21 1.48
CA ASP A 321 18.43 -18.25 0.55
C ASP A 321 18.78 -17.52 -0.77
N PRO A 322 18.45 -18.05 -1.96
CA PRO A 322 18.49 -17.31 -3.22
C PRO A 322 17.86 -15.91 -3.16
N ILE A 323 16.77 -15.72 -2.40
CA ILE A 323 16.10 -14.43 -2.18
C ILE A 323 17.04 -13.43 -1.49
N GLY A 324 17.67 -13.83 -0.37
CA GLY A 324 18.61 -12.97 0.35
C GLY A 324 19.90 -12.67 -0.43
N GLN A 325 20.37 -13.63 -1.23
CA GLN A 325 21.51 -13.43 -2.14
C GLN A 325 21.18 -12.43 -3.25
N PHE A 326 20.03 -12.58 -3.92
CA PHE A 326 19.58 -11.64 -4.94
C PHE A 326 19.37 -10.23 -4.37
N TYR A 327 18.74 -10.11 -3.19
CA TYR A 327 18.58 -8.82 -2.53
C TYR A 327 19.91 -8.13 -2.21
N LYS A 328 20.94 -8.90 -1.81
CA LYS A 328 22.30 -8.37 -1.63
C LYS A 328 22.87 -7.82 -2.96
N ILE A 329 22.75 -8.57 -4.05
CA ILE A 329 23.21 -8.17 -5.38
C ILE A 329 22.48 -6.90 -5.85
N ALA A 330 21.17 -6.83 -5.66
CA ALA A 330 20.37 -5.65 -5.98
C ALA A 330 20.73 -4.43 -5.10
N LYS A 331 21.07 -4.64 -3.82
CA LYS A 331 21.60 -3.57 -2.95
C LYS A 331 22.95 -3.06 -3.44
N GLU A 332 23.86 -3.95 -3.87
CA GLU A 332 25.14 -3.55 -4.47
C GLU A 332 24.94 -2.77 -5.78
N ALA A 333 24.01 -3.21 -6.64
CA ALA A 333 23.62 -2.47 -7.84
C ALA A 333 23.08 -1.07 -7.53
N ALA A 334 22.23 -0.93 -6.50
CA ALA A 334 21.73 0.37 -6.07
C ALA A 334 22.84 1.31 -5.59
N ILE A 335 23.86 0.79 -4.87
CA ILE A 335 25.05 1.58 -4.48
C ILE A 335 25.83 2.05 -5.73
N LEU A 336 26.03 1.17 -6.71
CA LEU A 336 26.70 1.53 -7.98
C LEU A 336 25.90 2.62 -8.73
N VAL A 337 24.59 2.45 -8.89
CA VAL A 337 23.71 3.46 -9.49
C VAL A 337 23.80 4.80 -8.75
N ARG A 338 23.85 4.78 -7.41
CA ARG A 338 24.02 5.98 -6.57
C ARG A 338 25.37 6.70 -6.80
N GLN A 339 26.38 6.02 -7.32
CA GLN A 339 27.68 6.58 -7.71
C GLN A 339 27.73 7.05 -9.18
N HIS A 340 26.84 6.56 -10.05
CA HIS A 340 26.76 6.96 -11.45
C HIS A 340 25.91 8.23 -11.62
N PRO A 341 26.49 9.40 -11.94
CA PRO A 341 25.77 10.67 -11.97
C PRO A 341 24.63 10.69 -13.01
N GLU A 342 24.78 9.95 -14.12
CA GLU A 342 23.78 9.87 -15.19
C GLU A 342 22.56 9.00 -14.83
N LEU A 343 22.71 8.03 -13.92
CA LEU A 343 21.61 7.12 -13.52
C LEU A 343 20.93 7.58 -12.22
N VAL A 344 21.65 8.37 -11.39
CA VAL A 344 21.19 8.87 -10.10
C VAL A 344 19.91 9.69 -10.18
N ASP A 345 19.75 10.49 -11.23
CA ASP A 345 18.62 11.39 -11.37
C ASP A 345 17.41 10.72 -12.05
N ASP A 346 17.60 9.58 -12.73
CA ASP A 346 16.54 8.86 -13.47
C ASP A 346 15.91 7.70 -12.69
N PHE A 347 16.67 7.02 -11.83
CA PHE A 347 16.23 5.77 -11.19
C PHE A 347 16.23 5.85 -9.66
N GLN A 348 15.19 5.26 -9.03
CA GLN A 348 15.10 5.07 -7.58
C GLN A 348 14.78 3.60 -7.29
N PHE A 349 15.62 2.93 -6.51
CA PHE A 349 15.36 1.56 -6.08
C PHE A 349 14.33 1.52 -4.95
N ALA A 350 13.52 0.46 -4.94
CA ALA A 350 12.63 0.10 -3.85
C ALA A 350 12.45 -1.43 -3.82
N TRP A 351 12.02 -2.00 -2.71
CA TRP A 351 11.75 -3.43 -2.62
C TRP A 351 10.27 -3.72 -2.36
N LEU A 352 9.75 -4.78 -2.98
CA LEU A 352 8.37 -5.26 -2.84
C LEU A 352 8.36 -6.52 -1.97
N ASP A 353 7.43 -6.57 -1.01
CA ASP A 353 7.19 -7.75 -0.17
C ASP A 353 6.42 -8.80 -0.97
N GLY A 354 7.18 -9.68 -1.63
CA GLY A 354 6.70 -10.70 -2.55
C GLY A 354 6.15 -10.17 -3.88
N PRO A 355 5.73 -11.08 -4.79
CA PRO A 355 5.40 -10.74 -6.17
C PRO A 355 3.99 -10.15 -6.35
N THR A 356 3.20 -9.95 -5.29
CA THR A 356 1.77 -9.59 -5.40
C THR A 356 1.52 -8.27 -6.12
N ILE A 357 2.24 -7.21 -5.72
CA ILE A 357 2.16 -5.88 -6.34
C ILE A 357 2.73 -5.92 -7.76
N ALA A 358 3.84 -6.64 -7.96
CA ALA A 358 4.44 -6.83 -9.27
C ALA A 358 3.49 -7.51 -10.26
N ASN A 359 2.80 -8.57 -9.82
CA ASN A 359 1.82 -9.33 -10.59
C ASN A 359 0.64 -8.48 -11.06
N SER A 360 0.13 -7.57 -10.20
CA SER A 360 -0.96 -6.67 -10.58
C SER A 360 -0.53 -5.56 -11.54
N ILE A 361 0.72 -5.11 -11.47
CA ILE A 361 1.30 -4.17 -12.45
C ILE A 361 1.38 -4.81 -13.84
N ILE A 362 1.98 -6.02 -13.92
CA ILE A 362 2.22 -6.72 -15.20
C ILE A 362 1.01 -7.48 -15.73
N MET A 363 -0.02 -7.68 -14.90
CA MET A 363 -1.19 -8.55 -15.15
C MET A 363 -0.76 -9.98 -15.48
N GLY A 364 0.09 -10.57 -14.62
CA GLY A 364 0.77 -11.84 -14.88
C GLY A 364 1.38 -12.45 -13.61
N SER A 365 2.40 -13.30 -13.79
CA SER A 365 3.13 -13.96 -12.69
C SER A 365 4.63 -13.71 -12.82
N MET A 366 5.19 -12.94 -11.90
CA MET A 366 6.63 -12.77 -11.73
C MET A 366 7.20 -13.87 -10.84
N PRO A 367 8.46 -14.31 -11.06
CA PRO A 367 9.17 -15.14 -10.11
C PRO A 367 9.58 -14.33 -8.86
N ASN A 368 10.01 -15.05 -7.82
CA ASN A 368 10.52 -14.49 -6.57
C ASN A 368 11.83 -15.24 -6.24
N PRO A 369 12.99 -14.56 -6.12
CA PRO A 369 13.20 -13.12 -6.30
C PRO A 369 13.24 -12.72 -7.79
N ASP A 370 13.02 -11.44 -8.09
CA ASP A 370 13.22 -10.85 -9.44
C ASP A 370 13.32 -9.32 -9.38
N ILE A 371 13.58 -8.66 -10.52
CA ILE A 371 13.67 -7.20 -10.65
C ILE A 371 12.88 -6.67 -11.87
N MET A 372 12.19 -5.55 -11.68
CA MET A 372 11.53 -4.80 -12.75
C MET A 372 11.73 -3.29 -12.57
N VAL A 373 11.59 -2.53 -13.66
CA VAL A 373 11.47 -1.07 -13.60
C VAL A 373 10.04 -0.67 -13.93
N PHE A 374 9.48 0.26 -13.18
CA PHE A 374 8.09 0.71 -13.31
C PHE A 374 7.99 2.24 -13.36
N ASN A 375 7.25 2.74 -14.33
CA ASN A 375 6.85 4.14 -14.43
C ASN A 375 5.40 4.30 -13.94
N HIS A 376 5.23 4.75 -12.70
CA HIS A 376 3.91 5.03 -12.13
C HIS A 376 3.13 6.09 -12.95
N SER A 377 3.85 7.05 -13.53
CA SER A 377 3.29 8.15 -14.32
C SER A 377 2.86 7.76 -15.75
N SER A 378 3.18 6.57 -16.25
CA SER A 378 2.64 6.03 -17.52
C SER A 378 1.99 4.64 -17.41
N TYR A 379 2.16 3.94 -16.28
CA TYR A 379 1.93 2.50 -16.10
C TYR A 379 2.72 1.61 -17.08
N GLU A 380 3.85 2.11 -17.57
CA GLU A 380 4.80 1.29 -18.32
C GLU A 380 5.75 0.56 -17.37
N TYR A 381 6.18 -0.63 -17.76
CA TYR A 381 7.16 -1.42 -17.04
C TYR A 381 8.17 -2.07 -17.98
N TYR A 382 9.35 -2.37 -17.43
CA TYR A 382 10.45 -3.05 -18.09
C TYR A 382 10.84 -4.25 -17.24
N LEU A 383 10.92 -5.43 -17.85
CA LEU A 383 11.32 -6.66 -17.18
C LEU A 383 12.80 -6.94 -17.47
N SER A 384 13.52 -7.47 -16.49
CA SER A 384 14.89 -7.95 -16.70
C SER A 384 14.91 -9.04 -17.79
N PRO A 385 15.83 -8.96 -18.78
CA PRO A 385 16.06 -10.07 -19.71
C PRO A 385 16.79 -11.25 -19.05
N ASP A 386 17.54 -10.99 -17.97
CA ASP A 386 18.33 -11.97 -17.25
C ASP A 386 17.50 -12.69 -16.18
N SER A 387 17.66 -14.01 -16.09
CA SER A 387 17.08 -14.81 -15.01
C SER A 387 17.72 -14.47 -13.65
N PRO A 388 16.97 -14.47 -12.53
CA PRO A 388 17.48 -14.08 -11.21
C PRO A 388 18.75 -14.82 -10.77
N SER A 389 18.88 -16.10 -11.12
CA SER A 389 20.04 -16.95 -10.80
C SER A 389 21.33 -16.64 -11.59
N LYS A 390 21.24 -15.79 -12.61
CA LYS A 390 22.39 -15.30 -13.41
C LYS A 390 22.63 -13.81 -13.23
N SER A 391 21.75 -13.12 -12.49
CA SER A 391 21.82 -11.67 -12.31
C SER A 391 23.03 -11.30 -11.47
N ASN A 392 23.76 -10.27 -11.91
CA ASN A 392 24.90 -9.69 -11.21
C ASN A 392 24.67 -8.18 -11.05
N SER A 393 25.35 -7.54 -10.11
CA SER A 393 25.15 -6.13 -9.79
C SER A 393 25.43 -5.22 -11.00
N HIS A 394 26.47 -5.55 -11.78
CA HIS A 394 26.76 -4.90 -13.05
C HIS A 394 25.72 -5.17 -14.14
N SER A 395 25.15 -6.38 -14.23
CA SER A 395 24.08 -6.68 -15.20
C SER A 395 22.84 -5.82 -14.96
N ILE A 396 22.48 -5.61 -13.69
CA ILE A 396 21.40 -4.70 -13.29
C ILE A 396 21.70 -3.26 -13.75
N VAL A 397 22.93 -2.76 -13.53
CA VAL A 397 23.33 -1.41 -13.98
C VAL A 397 23.24 -1.30 -15.51
N THR A 398 23.72 -2.30 -16.25
CA THR A 398 23.62 -2.35 -17.73
C THR A 398 22.17 -2.40 -18.22
N PHE A 399 21.29 -3.14 -17.54
CA PHE A 399 19.85 -3.14 -17.84
C PHE A 399 19.22 -1.74 -17.68
N LEU A 400 19.58 -1.00 -16.62
CA LEU A 400 19.10 0.38 -16.42
C LEU A 400 19.67 1.34 -17.48
N GLN A 401 20.92 1.16 -17.90
CA GLN A 401 21.50 1.90 -19.03
C GLN A 401 20.73 1.62 -20.33
N MET A 402 20.44 0.35 -20.64
CA MET A 402 19.64 -0.02 -21.82
C MET A 402 18.24 0.58 -21.83
N ILE A 403 17.62 0.80 -20.67
CA ILE A 403 16.34 1.52 -20.54
C ILE A 403 16.54 3.01 -20.85
N LYS A 404 17.56 3.65 -20.26
CA LYS A 404 17.89 5.07 -20.49
C LYS A 404 18.22 5.36 -21.96
N ASP A 405 18.94 4.45 -22.61
CA ASP A 405 19.30 4.52 -24.04
C ASP A 405 18.10 4.28 -24.97
N GLY A 406 16.96 3.82 -24.45
CA GLY A 406 15.77 3.47 -25.25
C GLY A 406 15.88 2.14 -26.01
N ASN A 407 16.88 1.31 -25.70
CA ASN A 407 17.11 0.00 -26.35
C ASN A 407 16.06 -1.06 -25.98
N ILE A 408 15.33 -0.88 -24.87
CA ILE A 408 14.28 -1.79 -24.40
C ILE A 408 12.94 -1.10 -24.53
N HIS A 409 12.00 -1.70 -25.27
CA HIS A 409 10.66 -1.14 -25.41
C HIS A 409 9.84 -1.29 -24.10
N PRO A 410 9.15 -0.23 -23.66
CA PRO A 410 8.24 -0.32 -22.52
C PRO A 410 7.08 -1.28 -22.79
N GLN A 411 6.68 -2.02 -21.77
CA GLN A 411 5.47 -2.86 -21.78
C GLN A 411 4.36 -2.21 -20.94
N GLY A 412 3.10 -2.57 -21.21
CA GLY A 412 1.95 -2.05 -20.47
C GLY A 412 1.42 -0.72 -21.01
N GLY A 413 1.37 0.31 -20.16
CA GLY A 413 0.89 1.66 -20.50
C GLY A 413 -0.61 1.90 -20.23
N ARG A 414 -1.06 3.16 -20.44
CA ARG A 414 -2.44 3.63 -20.17
C ARG A 414 -3.45 3.45 -21.33
N ALA A 415 -3.07 2.75 -22.40
CA ALA A 415 -3.91 2.53 -23.57
C ALA A 415 -5.26 1.85 -23.23
N TRP A 416 -6.31 2.16 -23.99
CA TRP A 416 -7.67 1.63 -23.76
C TRP A 416 -7.70 0.09 -23.71
N SER A 417 -6.97 -0.57 -24.62
CA SER A 417 -6.82 -2.03 -24.63
C SER A 417 -6.22 -2.58 -23.33
N GLN A 418 -5.22 -1.90 -22.76
CA GLN A 418 -4.62 -2.29 -21.48
C GLN A 418 -5.56 -2.05 -20.29
N ARG A 419 -6.41 -1.01 -20.34
CA ARG A 419 -7.44 -0.79 -19.32
C ARG A 419 -8.48 -1.91 -19.32
N ILE A 420 -8.93 -2.36 -20.49
CA ILE A 420 -9.80 -3.53 -20.62
C ILE A 420 -9.10 -4.79 -20.11
N LYS A 421 -7.83 -5.03 -20.52
CA LYS A 421 -7.04 -6.16 -20.03
C LYS A 421 -6.94 -6.17 -18.49
N ARG A 422 -6.65 -5.01 -17.88
CA ARG A 422 -6.60 -4.85 -16.42
C ARG A 422 -7.94 -5.12 -15.78
N MET A 423 -9.04 -4.58 -16.30
CA MET A 423 -10.39 -4.86 -15.79
C MET A 423 -10.70 -6.36 -15.77
N PHE A 424 -10.37 -7.12 -16.83
CA PHE A 424 -10.54 -8.57 -16.84
C PHE A 424 -9.59 -9.30 -15.88
N TYR A 425 -8.33 -8.84 -15.74
CA TYR A 425 -7.38 -9.40 -14.77
C TYR A 425 -7.87 -9.18 -13.33
N ASP A 426 -8.28 -7.97 -12.99
CA ASP A 426 -8.77 -7.62 -11.65
C ASP A 426 -10.06 -8.39 -11.33
N VAL A 427 -10.99 -8.54 -12.29
CA VAL A 427 -12.19 -9.37 -12.08
C VAL A 427 -11.84 -10.84 -11.87
N THR A 428 -10.98 -11.42 -12.71
CA THR A 428 -10.66 -12.86 -12.60
C THR A 428 -9.83 -13.19 -11.37
N THR A 429 -8.89 -12.33 -10.96
CA THR A 429 -8.11 -12.50 -9.72
C THR A 429 -8.98 -12.35 -8.48
N ASN A 430 -9.81 -11.30 -8.37
CA ASN A 430 -10.73 -11.13 -7.25
C ASN A 430 -11.70 -12.32 -7.12
N VAL A 431 -12.28 -12.80 -8.23
CA VAL A 431 -13.17 -13.98 -8.22
C VAL A 431 -12.40 -15.22 -7.78
N TYR A 432 -11.19 -15.45 -8.28
CA TYR A 432 -10.34 -16.57 -7.88
C TYR A 432 -10.03 -16.54 -6.37
N ASP A 433 -9.66 -15.40 -5.83
CA ASP A 433 -9.35 -15.24 -4.40
C ASP A 433 -10.60 -15.39 -3.52
N MET A 434 -11.78 -14.93 -3.98
CA MET A 434 -13.06 -15.21 -3.33
C MET A 434 -13.34 -16.72 -3.25
N PHE A 435 -13.17 -17.47 -4.35
CA PHE A 435 -13.30 -18.93 -4.35
C PHE A 435 -12.27 -19.61 -3.44
N ARG A 436 -11.03 -19.12 -3.42
CA ARG A 436 -9.94 -19.67 -2.59
C ARG A 436 -10.17 -19.46 -1.09
N HIS A 437 -10.71 -18.30 -0.69
CA HIS A 437 -10.90 -17.95 0.72
C HIS A 437 -12.27 -18.35 1.28
N GLN A 438 -13.34 -18.25 0.48
CA GLN A 438 -14.72 -18.56 0.91
C GLN A 438 -15.50 -19.28 -0.21
N PRO A 439 -15.17 -20.54 -0.54
CA PRO A 439 -15.78 -21.25 -1.67
C PRO A 439 -17.30 -21.36 -1.57
N ILE A 440 -17.84 -21.70 -0.40
CA ILE A 440 -19.29 -21.89 -0.20
C ILE A 440 -20.07 -20.59 -0.47
N LEU A 441 -19.64 -19.47 0.14
CA LEU A 441 -20.30 -18.18 -0.05
C LEU A 441 -20.20 -17.71 -1.51
N THR A 442 -19.05 -17.94 -2.15
CA THR A 442 -18.80 -17.54 -3.54
C THR A 442 -19.64 -18.36 -4.52
N VAL A 443 -19.78 -19.68 -4.30
CA VAL A 443 -20.69 -20.54 -5.06
C VAL A 443 -22.14 -20.08 -4.89
N CYS A 444 -22.59 -19.70 -3.69
CA CYS A 444 -23.93 -19.15 -3.50
C CYS A 444 -24.11 -17.80 -4.22
N LEU A 445 -23.14 -16.90 -4.10
CA LEU A 445 -23.21 -15.53 -4.62
C LEU A 445 -23.26 -15.48 -6.15
N PHE A 446 -22.43 -16.29 -6.83
CA PHE A 446 -22.37 -16.31 -8.30
C PHE A 446 -23.22 -17.43 -8.90
N GLY A 447 -23.23 -18.61 -8.30
CA GLY A 447 -23.93 -19.78 -8.83
C GLY A 447 -25.45 -19.65 -8.83
N VAL A 448 -26.05 -18.99 -7.83
CA VAL A 448 -27.50 -18.80 -7.80
C VAL A 448 -27.96 -17.83 -8.91
N PRO A 449 -27.40 -16.62 -9.09
CA PRO A 449 -27.74 -15.78 -10.23
C PRO A 449 -27.47 -16.43 -11.60
N ILE A 450 -26.35 -17.15 -11.75
CA ILE A 450 -26.03 -17.85 -13.01
C ILE A 450 -27.05 -18.97 -13.30
N ALA A 451 -27.48 -19.73 -12.28
CA ALA A 451 -28.53 -20.74 -12.44
C ALA A 451 -29.88 -20.13 -12.84
N PHE A 452 -30.30 -19.03 -12.19
CA PHE A 452 -31.52 -18.30 -12.59
C PHE A 452 -31.41 -17.75 -14.02
N PHE A 453 -30.28 -17.15 -14.40
CA PHE A 453 -30.07 -16.64 -15.75
C PHE A 453 -30.09 -17.76 -16.80
N SER A 454 -29.49 -18.92 -16.49
CA SER A 454 -29.53 -20.12 -17.32
C SER A 454 -30.95 -20.65 -17.53
N ILE A 455 -31.78 -20.67 -16.48
CA ILE A 455 -33.19 -21.06 -16.58
C ILE A 455 -33.96 -20.06 -17.47
N ILE A 456 -33.76 -18.75 -17.25
CA ILE A 456 -34.43 -17.71 -18.05
C ILE A 456 -34.04 -17.80 -19.53
N THR A 457 -32.75 -17.93 -19.85
CA THR A 457 -32.32 -18.09 -21.25
C THR A 457 -32.81 -19.39 -21.84
N TYR A 458 -32.77 -20.51 -21.11
CA TYR A 458 -33.35 -21.77 -21.56
C TYR A 458 -34.86 -21.63 -21.86
N SER A 459 -35.63 -20.98 -21.00
CA SER A 459 -37.06 -20.72 -21.24
C SER A 459 -37.31 -19.79 -22.43
N ILE A 460 -36.44 -18.82 -22.72
CA ILE A 460 -36.56 -17.96 -23.90
C ILE A 460 -36.22 -18.74 -25.18
N PHE A 461 -35.19 -19.59 -25.17
CA PHE A 461 -34.79 -20.40 -26.33
C PHE A 461 -35.64 -21.66 -26.54
N SER A 462 -36.43 -22.10 -25.54
CA SER A 462 -37.38 -23.22 -25.64
C SER A 462 -38.85 -22.79 -25.69
N ALA A 463 -39.14 -21.48 -25.61
CA ALA A 463 -40.46 -20.94 -25.93
C ALA A 463 -40.65 -20.98 -27.46
N ASP A 464 -41.27 -22.07 -27.92
CA ASP A 464 -41.71 -22.17 -29.31
C ASP A 464 -42.82 -21.14 -29.58
N PHE A 465 -42.63 -20.31 -30.62
CA PHE A 465 -43.61 -19.30 -31.04
C PHE A 465 -44.61 -19.86 -32.07
N SER A 466 -44.63 -21.18 -32.28
CA SER A 466 -45.67 -21.91 -33.01
C SER A 466 -46.99 -21.94 -32.24
N VAL A 467 -47.61 -20.77 -32.04
CA VAL A 467 -49.04 -20.72 -31.74
C VAL A 467 -49.77 -21.04 -33.03
N ASP A 468 -50.26 -22.27 -33.14
CA ASP A 468 -51.04 -22.74 -34.28
C ASP A 468 -52.23 -21.80 -34.50
N ARG A 469 -52.23 -21.12 -35.66
CA ARG A 469 -53.19 -20.06 -35.98
C ARG A 469 -54.49 -20.60 -36.57
N GLU A 470 -54.84 -21.85 -36.24
CA GLU A 470 -55.90 -22.62 -36.90
C GLU A 470 -57.18 -22.76 -36.06
N GLU A 471 -57.22 -22.28 -34.82
CA GLU A 471 -58.36 -22.50 -33.89
C GLU A 471 -59.21 -21.23 -33.61
N ILE A 472 -59.25 -20.25 -34.52
CA ILE A 472 -60.01 -18.99 -34.35
C ILE A 472 -61.10 -18.74 -35.41
N TYR A 473 -61.07 -19.44 -36.55
CA TYR A 473 -62.12 -19.36 -37.56
C TYR A 473 -62.59 -20.77 -37.91
N PRO A 474 -63.83 -21.17 -37.57
CA PRO A 474 -64.47 -22.31 -38.22
C PRO A 474 -64.65 -21.96 -39.70
N ASP A 475 -64.28 -22.89 -40.58
CA ASP A 475 -64.55 -22.77 -42.01
C ASP A 475 -66.05 -22.96 -42.27
N ASP A 476 -66.75 -21.86 -42.57
CA ASP A 476 -68.13 -21.89 -43.04
C ASP A 476 -68.17 -22.00 -44.58
N GLU A 477 -68.48 -23.22 -45.01
CA GLU A 477 -69.22 -23.62 -46.24
C GLU A 477 -68.58 -23.42 -47.63
N ASP A 478 -68.49 -24.56 -48.34
CA ASP A 478 -68.10 -24.70 -49.74
C ASP A 478 -69.12 -24.06 -50.72
N GLU A 479 -68.64 -23.42 -51.79
CA GLU A 479 -69.36 -23.39 -53.08
C GLU A 479 -68.39 -23.64 -54.24
N ASP A 480 -68.79 -24.57 -55.12
CA ASP A 480 -68.03 -25.07 -56.28
C ASP A 480 -67.69 -24.00 -57.33
N TYR A 481 -66.64 -24.22 -58.13
CA TYR A 481 -66.76 -24.26 -59.60
C TYR A 481 -65.50 -24.80 -60.30
N ASP A 482 -65.65 -26.01 -60.87
CA ASP A 482 -65.05 -26.62 -62.08
C ASP A 482 -63.59 -26.38 -62.54
N SER A 483 -63.02 -27.49 -63.02
CA SER A 483 -61.63 -27.63 -63.49
C SER A 483 -61.49 -27.68 -65.02
N GLU A 484 -60.77 -26.71 -65.60
CA GLU A 484 -60.01 -26.81 -66.86
C GLU A 484 -58.71 -25.97 -66.67
N GLY A 485 -57.58 -26.15 -67.33
CA GLY A 485 -57.17 -26.95 -68.48
C GLY A 485 -55.81 -26.40 -68.97
N GLU A 486 -54.92 -27.26 -69.45
CA GLU A 486 -53.46 -27.04 -69.61
C GLU A 486 -52.93 -25.82 -70.41
N GLN A 487 -51.84 -25.24 -69.87
CA GLN A 487 -50.58 -24.81 -70.54
C GLN A 487 -50.51 -23.55 -71.46
N PRO A 488 -49.29 -22.97 -71.66
CA PRO A 488 -49.12 -21.57 -72.04
C PRO A 488 -48.55 -21.32 -73.45
N ILE A 489 -49.02 -20.25 -74.10
CA ILE A 489 -48.49 -19.63 -75.34
C ILE A 489 -48.75 -18.11 -75.17
N ASP A 490 -47.75 -17.26 -74.92
CA ASP A 490 -46.71 -16.70 -75.83
C ASP A 490 -47.16 -15.43 -76.58
N ASP A 491 -46.23 -14.46 -76.58
CA ASP A 491 -46.09 -13.21 -77.34
C ASP A 491 -47.24 -12.19 -77.55
N GLY A 492 -46.85 -10.91 -77.44
CA GLY A 492 -47.13 -9.99 -78.55
C GLY A 492 -48.14 -8.84 -78.40
N LYS A 493 -47.69 -7.75 -77.75
CA LYS A 493 -47.72 -6.36 -78.28
C LYS A 493 -49.02 -5.52 -78.45
N ASP A 494 -48.76 -4.22 -78.23
CA ASP A 494 -49.34 -2.99 -78.81
C ASP A 494 -50.69 -2.42 -78.30
N GLU A 495 -50.55 -1.25 -77.63
CA GLU A 495 -51.31 0.03 -77.65
C GLU A 495 -52.85 0.02 -77.94
N ASP A 496 -53.70 0.84 -77.29
CA ASP A 496 -53.50 2.28 -77.03
C ASP A 496 -54.54 2.90 -76.03
N LYS A 497 -54.18 4.06 -75.46
CA LYS A 497 -54.99 5.11 -74.77
C LYS A 497 -56.35 4.78 -74.09
N SER A 498 -56.40 5.09 -72.79
CA SER A 498 -57.22 6.25 -72.37
C SER A 498 -56.57 7.05 -71.22
N THR A 499 -56.80 8.37 -71.20
CA THR A 499 -56.03 9.32 -70.38
C THR A 499 -56.77 9.78 -69.12
N ARG A 500 -56.11 9.75 -67.95
CA ARG A 500 -56.46 10.68 -66.85
C ARG A 500 -55.25 11.15 -66.01
N ARG A 501 -54.87 12.41 -66.24
CA ARG A 501 -54.14 13.32 -65.34
C ARG A 501 -52.84 12.81 -64.69
N ARG A 502 -51.73 13.00 -65.40
CA ARG A 502 -50.36 13.04 -64.86
C ARG A 502 -49.93 14.49 -64.59
N ARG A 503 -49.38 14.77 -63.40
CA ARG A 503 -48.15 15.59 -63.27
C ARG A 503 -47.54 15.51 -61.87
N THR A 504 -46.54 14.65 -61.76
CA THR A 504 -45.34 14.97 -60.97
C THR A 504 -44.68 16.25 -61.52
N ARG A 505 -44.11 17.05 -60.61
CA ARG A 505 -43.23 18.20 -60.90
C ARG A 505 -41.85 17.80 -60.32
N LYS A 506 -40.78 17.69 -61.12
CA LYS A 506 -39.82 18.78 -61.47
C LYS A 506 -39.42 19.61 -60.24
N GLY A 507 -38.14 19.79 -59.85
CA GLY A 507 -36.87 19.30 -60.40
C GLY A 507 -36.06 20.36 -61.16
N SER A 508 -34.77 20.46 -60.80
CA SER A 508 -33.61 21.03 -61.55
C SER A 508 -33.57 22.53 -61.92
N GLY A 509 -32.35 23.08 -62.04
CA GLY A 509 -32.00 24.43 -62.53
C GLY A 509 -31.15 25.22 -61.52
N HIS A 510 -29.81 25.27 -61.51
CA HIS A 510 -28.80 25.53 -62.56
C HIS A 510 -28.59 27.03 -62.89
N GLY A 511 -27.54 27.63 -62.31
CA GLY A 511 -26.56 28.48 -63.02
C GLY A 511 -26.85 29.97 -63.27
N THR A 512 -25.75 30.72 -63.49
CA THR A 512 -25.58 32.17 -63.77
C THR A 512 -25.53 33.11 -62.55
N GLY A 513 -24.63 34.10 -62.45
CA GLY A 513 -23.44 34.43 -63.28
C GLY A 513 -22.87 35.82 -62.96
N SER A 514 -21.56 36.04 -63.21
CA SER A 514 -20.81 37.32 -63.33
C SER A 514 -20.89 38.34 -62.16
N GLU A 515 -19.75 38.67 -61.51
CA GLU A 515 -18.95 39.92 -61.70
C GLU A 515 -19.51 41.16 -60.97
N ALA A 516 -18.72 42.13 -60.49
CA ALA A 516 -17.27 42.26 -60.20
C ALA A 516 -17.05 43.57 -59.40
N SER A 517 -15.79 43.86 -59.01
CA SER A 517 -15.26 45.22 -58.71
C SER A 517 -15.83 46.02 -57.51
N LEU A 518 -15.07 46.85 -56.79
CA LEU A 518 -13.64 47.23 -56.77
C LEU A 518 -13.32 47.88 -55.39
N VAL A 519 -12.03 47.95 -55.03
CA VAL A 519 -11.31 49.02 -54.26
C VAL A 519 -12.11 49.94 -53.32
N GLY A 520 -11.70 50.23 -52.08
CA GLY A 520 -10.40 50.02 -51.41
C GLY A 520 -9.89 51.34 -50.79
N SER A 521 -8.84 51.24 -49.94
CA SER A 521 -7.88 52.31 -49.60
C SER A 521 -8.39 53.60 -48.89
N ASP A 522 -7.62 54.35 -48.09
CA ASP A 522 -6.24 54.21 -47.61
C ASP A 522 -5.99 55.11 -46.36
N ASP A 523 -4.76 55.05 -45.82
CA ASP A 523 -3.97 56.12 -45.16
C ASP A 523 -3.88 56.33 -43.63
N ASP A 524 -2.60 56.53 -43.26
CA ASP A 524 -1.94 57.22 -42.14
C ASP A 524 -2.06 56.75 -40.67
N GLU A 525 -1.05 56.90 -39.81
CA GLU A 525 0.43 56.87 -39.85
C GLU A 525 0.91 57.37 -38.46
N GLY A 526 1.95 56.75 -37.89
CA GLY A 526 2.83 57.35 -36.86
C GLY A 526 2.27 57.56 -35.43
N GLY A 527 3.08 57.66 -34.38
CA GLY A 527 4.54 57.50 -34.27
C GLY A 527 5.05 57.89 -32.85
N ASP A 528 6.12 57.24 -32.42
CA ASP A 528 7.15 57.66 -31.43
C ASP A 528 6.89 57.88 -29.91
N SER A 529 7.87 57.33 -29.16
CA SER A 529 8.64 57.89 -28.03
C SER A 529 8.04 58.14 -26.63
N GLU A 530 8.53 57.34 -25.67
CA GLU A 530 9.47 57.78 -24.59
C GLU A 530 9.00 58.71 -23.44
N SER A 531 9.09 58.21 -22.20
CA SER A 531 9.75 58.91 -21.07
C SER A 531 9.76 58.08 -19.78
N ASP A 532 10.89 58.12 -19.07
CA ASP A 532 11.01 57.67 -17.68
C ASP A 532 10.20 58.54 -16.72
N HIS A 533 9.85 58.00 -15.54
CA HIS A 533 10.07 58.79 -14.32
C HIS A 533 10.32 57.96 -13.06
N GLU A 534 11.56 58.04 -12.58
CA GLU A 534 11.94 57.81 -11.20
C GLU A 534 11.55 59.03 -10.34
N LYS A 535 10.91 58.83 -9.18
CA LYS A 535 11.24 59.54 -7.93
C LYS A 535 10.53 59.02 -6.68
N ALA A 536 11.22 59.20 -5.56
CA ALA A 536 10.84 58.79 -4.21
C ALA A 536 9.74 59.64 -3.55
N GLU A 537 9.01 59.01 -2.62
CA GLU A 537 8.98 59.41 -1.20
C GLU A 537 8.79 58.16 -0.30
#